data_AF-A0A1G2XHA3-F1
#
_entry.id   AF-A0A1G2XHA3-F1
#
_cell.length_a   1.000
_cell.length_b   1.000
_cell.length_c   1.000
_cell.angle_alpha   90.00
_cell.angle_beta   90.00
_cell.angle_gamma   90.00
#
_symmetry.space_group_name_H-M   'P 1'
#
loop_
_entity.id
_entity.type
_entity.pdbx_description
1 polymer ?
#
loop_
_entity_poly.entity_id
_entity_poly.type
_entity_poly.pdbx_seq_one_letter_code
_entity_poly.pdbx_strand_id
1 'polypeptide(L)'
;MAITMIDPYNVEHTEFENSHLLAKLKKAVIVARIWLEKEEKISILYKVATFDLGNEELYEQVKKDYNTVRDTIINKGFRSLTGHMGVYIQPRTKGAGHGSISRAFYARPNFLKKFVFPEFHVPE
;
A
#
# COMPACT_ATOMS: atom_id res chain seq x y z
N MET A 1 -0.07 5.57 -0.83
CA MET A 1 -0.88 5.28 -2.03
C MET A 1 -1.75 4.06 -1.76
N ALA A 2 -3.08 4.13 -1.94
CA ALA A 2 -3.92 2.93 -1.81
C ALA A 2 -3.63 1.94 -2.95
N ILE A 3 -3.55 0.64 -2.65
CA ILE A 3 -3.22 -0.41 -3.64
C ILE A 3 -4.46 -1.27 -3.93
N THR A 4 -4.96 -1.97 -2.92
CA THR A 4 -6.15 -2.84 -3.04
C THR A 4 -6.87 -2.97 -1.70
N MET A 5 -8.16 -3.28 -1.73
CA MET A 5 -8.97 -3.51 -0.52
C MET A 5 -8.48 -4.72 0.27
N ILE A 6 -8.70 -4.71 1.58
CA ILE A 6 -8.50 -5.87 2.45
C ILE A 6 -9.88 -6.51 2.65
N ASP A 7 -10.11 -7.63 1.99
CA ASP A 7 -11.17 -8.57 2.34
C ASP A 7 -10.62 -9.55 3.38
N PRO A 8 -11.11 -9.54 4.64
CA PRO A 8 -10.57 -10.39 5.69
C PRO A 8 -10.66 -11.88 5.36
N TYR A 9 -11.76 -12.32 4.73
CA TYR A 9 -11.94 -13.73 4.38
C TYR A 9 -10.90 -14.15 3.33
N ASN A 10 -10.74 -13.36 2.27
CA ASN A 10 -9.75 -13.65 1.24
C ASN A 10 -8.31 -13.65 1.80
N VAL A 11 -7.94 -12.63 2.57
CA VAL A 11 -6.56 -12.48 3.08
C VAL A 11 -6.21 -13.59 4.06
N GLU A 12 -7.14 -14.02 4.91
CA GLU A 12 -6.97 -15.16 5.80
C GLU A 12 -6.63 -16.45 5.03
N HIS A 13 -7.27 -16.67 3.88
CA HIS A 13 -7.17 -17.93 3.13
C HIS A 13 -6.17 -17.88 1.95
N THR A 14 -5.47 -16.76 1.75
CA THR A 14 -4.59 -16.58 0.58
C THR A 14 -3.16 -16.26 1.03
N GLU A 15 -2.20 -17.09 0.60
CA GLU A 15 -0.77 -16.81 0.76
C GLU A 15 -0.33 -15.61 -0.09
N PHE A 16 0.79 -14.96 0.30
CA PHE A 16 1.25 -13.75 -0.36
C PHE A 16 1.45 -13.91 -1.87
N GLU A 17 2.02 -15.04 -2.28
CA GLU A 17 2.32 -15.43 -3.65
C GLU A 17 1.08 -15.43 -4.56
N ASN A 18 -0.10 -15.65 -3.98
CA ASN A 18 -1.39 -15.70 -4.66
C ASN A 18 -2.27 -14.47 -4.37
N SER A 19 -1.75 -13.50 -3.63
CA SER A 19 -2.54 -12.37 -3.13
C SER A 19 -2.82 -11.31 -4.21
N HIS A 20 -3.97 -10.63 -4.06
CA HIS A 20 -4.28 -9.44 -4.85
C HIS A 20 -3.28 -8.31 -4.65
N LEU A 21 -2.65 -8.22 -3.47
CA LEU A 21 -1.61 -7.24 -3.18
C LEU A 21 -0.41 -7.45 -4.11
N LEU A 22 0.13 -8.66 -4.15
CA LEU A 22 1.25 -8.99 -5.03
C LEU A 22 0.86 -8.80 -6.50
N ALA A 23 -0.32 -9.25 -6.92
CA ALA A 23 -0.78 -9.10 -8.29
C ALA A 23 -0.78 -7.62 -8.75
N LYS A 24 -1.16 -6.68 -7.87
CA LYS A 24 -1.15 -5.24 -8.15
C LYS A 24 0.23 -4.59 -8.07
N LEU A 25 1.14 -5.14 -7.26
CA LEU A 25 2.51 -4.63 -7.11
C LEU A 25 3.49 -5.25 -8.12
N LYS A 26 3.15 -6.37 -8.74
CA LYS A 26 4.02 -7.08 -9.68
C LYS A 26 4.52 -6.16 -10.79
N LYS A 27 3.61 -5.36 -11.38
CA LYS A 27 3.91 -4.29 -12.34
C LYS A 27 2.86 -3.19 -12.22
N ALA A 28 3.30 -1.93 -12.19
CA ALA A 28 2.43 -0.77 -12.14
C ALA A 28 3.00 0.40 -12.93
N VAL A 29 2.11 1.24 -13.47
CA VAL A 29 2.44 2.59 -13.94
C VAL A 29 1.90 3.55 -12.90
N ILE A 30 2.78 4.36 -12.31
CA ILE A 30 2.45 5.31 -11.27
C ILE A 30 2.57 6.72 -11.84
N VAL A 31 1.48 7.46 -11.76
CA VAL A 31 1.38 8.83 -12.27
C VAL A 31 1.35 9.78 -11.08
N ALA A 32 2.39 10.59 -10.94
CA ALA A 32 2.47 11.65 -9.95
C ALA A 32 1.92 12.95 -10.53
N ARG A 33 1.07 13.61 -9.75
CA ARG A 33 0.57 14.96 -10.03
C ARG A 33 0.92 15.91 -8.90
N ILE A 34 1.00 17.19 -9.21
CA ILE A 34 1.07 18.24 -8.19
C ILE A 34 -0.34 18.45 -7.64
N TRP A 35 -0.47 18.39 -6.31
CA TRP A 35 -1.67 18.83 -5.62
C TRP A 35 -1.55 20.32 -5.32
N LEU A 36 -2.47 21.12 -5.86
CA LEU A 36 -2.45 22.58 -5.71
C LEU A 36 -3.48 23.05 -4.68
N GLU A 37 -4.75 22.70 -4.90
CA GLU A 37 -5.87 23.15 -4.07
C GLU A 37 -7.02 22.13 -4.07
N LYS A 38 -7.94 22.28 -3.12
CA LYS A 38 -9.04 21.34 -2.88
C LYS A 38 -10.09 21.36 -3.98
N GLU A 39 -10.26 22.50 -4.63
CA GLU A 39 -11.21 22.74 -5.71
C GLU A 39 -10.81 22.02 -7.00
N GLU A 40 -9.54 21.57 -7.10
CA GLU A 40 -8.97 20.81 -8.21
C GLU A 40 -9.23 21.42 -9.61
N LYS A 41 -9.19 22.75 -9.74
CA LYS A 41 -9.38 23.45 -11.02
C LYS A 41 -8.31 23.13 -12.07
N ILE A 42 -7.10 22.81 -11.59
CA ILE A 42 -5.94 22.46 -12.42
C ILE A 42 -5.28 21.21 -11.83
N SER A 43 -4.88 20.28 -12.69
CA SER A 43 -4.09 19.10 -12.32
C SER A 43 -2.84 19.04 -13.20
N ILE A 44 -1.67 19.23 -12.60
CA ILE A 44 -0.39 19.23 -13.31
C ILE A 44 0.20 17.82 -13.23
N LEU A 45 0.31 17.14 -14.37
CA LEU A 45 1.09 15.92 -14.49
C LEU A 45 2.55 16.26 -14.23
N TYR A 46 3.12 15.64 -13.19
CA TYR A 46 4.51 15.87 -12.81
C TYR A 46 5.43 14.80 -13.40
N LYS A 47 5.10 13.53 -13.17
CA LYS A 47 5.94 12.40 -13.61
C LYS A 47 5.12 11.14 -13.81
N VAL A 48 5.57 10.32 -14.76
CA VAL A 48 5.12 8.95 -14.94
C VAL A 48 6.30 8.04 -14.64
N ALA A 49 6.11 7.06 -13.77
CA ALA A 49 7.12 6.05 -13.43
C ALA A 49 6.54 4.66 -13.61
N THR A 50 7.36 3.73 -14.09
CA THR A 50 7.07 2.31 -14.03
C THR A 50 7.62 1.75 -12.73
N PHE A 51 6.88 0.85 -12.10
CA PHE A 51 7.30 0.12 -10.92
C PHE A 51 7.07 -1.37 -11.13
N ASP A 52 8.04 -2.17 -10.71
CA ASP A 52 7.93 -3.61 -10.61
C ASP A 52 8.51 -4.09 -9.28
N LEU A 53 7.85 -5.09 -8.70
CA LEU A 53 8.33 -5.75 -7.48
C LEU A 53 9.38 -6.81 -7.86
N GLY A 54 10.53 -6.36 -8.37
CA GLY A 54 11.60 -7.23 -8.89
C GLY A 54 12.79 -7.45 -7.95
N ASN A 55 12.98 -6.59 -6.96
CA ASN A 55 14.07 -6.72 -5.97
C ASN A 55 13.67 -7.72 -4.86
N GLU A 56 14.54 -8.70 -4.58
CA GLU A 56 14.29 -9.77 -3.59
C GLU A 56 14.10 -9.25 -2.16
N GLU A 57 14.93 -8.31 -1.71
CA GLU A 57 14.81 -7.70 -0.37
C GLU A 57 13.45 -6.98 -0.22
N LEU A 58 13.05 -6.22 -1.24
CA LEU A 58 11.76 -5.53 -1.27
C LEU A 58 10.60 -6.52 -1.31
N TYR A 59 10.69 -7.56 -2.13
CA TYR A 59 9.69 -8.62 -2.21
C TYR A 59 9.45 -9.26 -0.85
N GLU A 60 10.54 -9.68 -0.18
CA GLU A 60 10.47 -10.32 1.13
C GLU A 60 9.94 -9.37 2.22
N GLN A 61 10.28 -8.08 2.16
CA GLN A 61 9.71 -7.12 3.10
C GLN A 61 8.21 -6.89 2.86
N VAL A 62 7.76 -6.80 1.60
CA VAL A 62 6.33 -6.69 1.28
C VAL A 62 5.57 -7.95 1.70
N LYS A 63 6.17 -9.13 1.53
CA LYS A 63 5.62 -10.41 2.02
C LYS A 63 5.46 -10.41 3.53
N LYS A 64 6.47 -9.95 4.28
CA LYS A 64 6.41 -9.81 5.75
C LYS A 64 5.31 -8.84 6.19
N ASP A 65 5.16 -7.71 5.48
CA ASP A 65 4.09 -6.74 5.76
C ASP A 65 2.70 -7.33 5.53
N TYR A 66 2.51 -8.06 4.42
CA TYR A 66 1.27 -8.80 4.13
C TYR A 66 0.96 -9.83 5.21
N ASN A 67 1.95 -10.66 5.58
CA ASN A 67 1.77 -11.70 6.58
C ASN A 67 1.46 -11.12 7.95
N THR A 68 2.07 -9.98 8.33
CA THR A 68 1.72 -9.27 9.57
C THR A 68 0.23 -8.91 9.61
N VAL A 69 -0.34 -8.46 8.48
CA VAL A 69 -1.78 -8.15 8.37
C VAL A 69 -2.61 -9.43 8.41
N ARG A 70 -2.23 -10.45 7.64
CA ARG A 70 -2.91 -11.74 7.59
C ARG A 70 -2.96 -12.41 8.97
N ASP A 71 -1.83 -12.50 9.65
CA ASP A 71 -1.71 -13.11 10.98
C ASP A 71 -2.51 -12.32 12.02
N THR A 72 -2.59 -10.99 11.88
CA THR A 72 -3.46 -10.19 12.75
C THR A 72 -4.93 -10.52 12.51
N ILE A 73 -5.36 -10.69 11.26
CA ILE A 73 -6.74 -11.08 10.94
C ILE A 73 -7.06 -12.44 11.57
N ILE A 74 -6.20 -13.44 11.36
CA ILE A 74 -6.36 -14.81 11.87
C ILE A 74 -6.42 -14.83 13.40
N ASN A 75 -5.45 -14.18 14.07
CA ASN A 75 -5.23 -14.38 15.50
C ASN A 75 -5.93 -13.33 16.38
N LYS A 76 -6.25 -12.15 15.84
CA LYS A 76 -6.77 -11.00 16.60
C LYS A 76 -8.03 -10.39 15.99
N GLY A 77 -8.46 -10.87 14.82
CA GLY A 77 -9.60 -10.34 14.09
C GLY A 77 -9.33 -9.04 13.33
N PHE A 78 -10.13 -8.80 12.29
CA PHE A 78 -9.98 -7.67 11.36
C PHE A 78 -9.99 -6.27 12.02
N ARG A 79 -10.71 -6.11 13.13
CA ARG A 79 -10.76 -4.82 13.86
C ARG A 79 -9.42 -4.43 14.49
N SER A 80 -8.56 -5.41 14.75
CA SER A 80 -7.24 -5.22 15.37
C SER A 80 -6.18 -4.67 14.42
N LEU A 81 -6.49 -4.55 13.11
CA LEU A 81 -5.59 -3.94 12.15
C LEU A 81 -5.37 -2.45 12.47
N THR A 82 -4.12 -1.99 12.42
CA THR A 82 -3.77 -0.59 12.68
C THR A 82 -2.81 -0.04 11.62
N GLY A 83 -2.84 1.27 11.39
CA GLY A 83 -1.92 1.95 10.46
C GLY A 83 -0.45 1.94 10.90
N HIS A 84 -0.14 1.40 12.08
CA HIS A 84 1.24 1.24 12.55
C HIS A 84 1.89 -0.06 12.04
N MET A 85 1.10 -0.97 11.46
CA MET A 85 1.59 -2.25 10.94
C MET A 85 2.33 -2.07 9.61
N GLY A 86 3.37 -2.89 9.42
CA GLY A 86 4.16 -3.00 8.20
C GLY A 86 5.12 -1.84 7.94
N VAL A 87 6.25 -2.15 7.30
CA VAL A 87 7.38 -1.25 7.03
C VAL A 87 7.15 -0.42 5.77
N TYR A 88 6.60 -1.04 4.73
CA TYR A 88 6.34 -0.41 3.43
C TYR A 88 4.87 -0.46 3.05
N ILE A 89 4.17 -1.54 3.39
CA ILE A 89 2.73 -1.71 3.15
C ILE A 89 2.00 -1.72 4.49
N GLN A 90 0.92 -0.94 4.60
CA GLN A 90 0.14 -0.80 5.83
C GLN A 90 -1.37 -0.95 5.57
N PRO A 91 -2.14 -1.51 6.52
CA PRO A 91 -3.60 -1.42 6.47
C PRO A 91 -4.05 -0.04 6.94
N ARG A 92 -4.89 0.64 6.15
CA ARG A 92 -5.52 1.92 6.55
C ARG A 92 -7.02 1.88 6.30
N THR A 93 -7.77 2.59 7.14
CA THR A 93 -9.20 2.80 6.93
C THR A 93 -9.43 3.57 5.64
N LYS A 94 -10.38 3.12 4.83
CA LYS A 94 -10.81 3.81 3.61
C LYS A 94 -12.14 4.53 3.86
N GLY A 95 -12.16 5.83 3.56
CA GLY A 95 -13.34 6.70 3.71
C GLY A 95 -13.27 7.68 4.89
N ALA A 96 -14.06 8.75 4.81
CA ALA A 96 -14.12 9.79 5.83
C ALA A 96 -15.00 9.35 7.00
N GLY A 97 -14.39 8.85 8.08
CA GLY A 97 -14.83 9.02 9.48
C GLY A 97 -16.25 8.64 9.96
N HIS A 98 -17.18 8.23 9.11
CA HIS A 98 -18.60 8.01 9.45
C HIS A 98 -18.94 6.52 9.53
N GLY A 99 -18.24 5.76 10.39
CA GLY A 99 -18.54 4.35 10.63
C GLY A 99 -17.99 3.36 9.60
N SER A 100 -17.20 3.81 8.61
CA SER A 100 -16.53 2.91 7.66
C SER A 100 -15.49 2.04 8.39
N ILE A 101 -15.77 0.74 8.45
CA ILE A 101 -14.85 -0.29 8.94
C ILE A 101 -13.91 -0.82 7.84
N SER A 102 -14.14 -0.43 6.59
CA SER A 102 -13.39 -0.98 5.46
C SER A 102 -11.92 -0.55 5.49
N ARG A 103 -11.02 -1.47 5.14
CA ARG A 103 -9.58 -1.21 5.09
C ARG A 103 -9.03 -1.56 3.71
N ALA A 104 -7.93 -0.91 3.36
CA ALA A 104 -7.15 -1.25 2.17
C ALA A 104 -5.67 -1.34 2.54
N PHE A 105 -4.90 -2.05 1.71
CA PHE A 105 -3.45 -1.98 1.72
C PHE A 105 -3.01 -0.66 1.11
N TYR A 106 -2.13 0.07 1.79
CA TYR A 106 -1.54 1.31 1.33
C TYR A 106 -0.01 1.19 1.31
N ALA A 107 0.61 1.60 0.21
CA ALA A 107 2.04 1.89 0.20
C ALA A 107 2.32 3.15 1.05
N ARG A 108 3.30 3.05 1.97
CA ARG A 108 3.78 4.16 2.78
C ARG A 108 4.51 5.20 1.92
N PRO A 109 4.60 6.46 2.37
CA PRO A 109 5.39 7.48 1.68
C PRO A 109 6.85 7.06 1.47
N ASN A 110 7.47 6.39 2.45
CA ASN A 110 8.85 5.94 2.33
C ASN A 110 9.03 4.90 1.21
N PHE A 111 8.08 3.97 1.02
CA PHE A 111 8.09 3.05 -0.12
C PHE A 111 8.12 3.81 -1.46
N LEU A 112 7.26 4.83 -1.60
CA LEU A 112 7.21 5.63 -2.83
C LEU A 112 8.52 6.40 -3.04
N LYS A 113 9.04 7.04 -2.00
CA LYS A 113 10.31 7.78 -2.08
C LYS A 113 11.49 6.88 -2.39
N LYS A 114 11.56 5.66 -1.82
CA LYS A 114 12.73 4.79 -1.99
C LYS A 114 12.70 4.00 -3.31
N PHE A 115 11.52 3.58 -3.77
CA PHE A 115 11.42 2.60 -4.86
C PHE A 115 10.68 3.09 -6.12
N VAL A 116 9.95 4.22 -6.04
CA VAL A 116 9.20 4.75 -7.19
C VAL A 116 9.76 6.10 -7.65
N PHE A 117 10.08 6.96 -6.70
CA PHE A 117 10.59 8.32 -6.93
C PHE A 117 11.84 8.58 -6.06
N PRO A 118 12.95 7.84 -6.28
CA PRO A 118 14.21 7.95 -5.51
C PRO A 118 14.77 9.38 -5.46
N GLU A 119 14.47 10.21 -6.45
CA GLU A 119 14.83 11.63 -6.46
C GLU A 119 14.23 12.44 -5.29
N PHE A 120 13.19 11.92 -4.61
CA PHE A 120 12.60 12.53 -3.42
C PHE A 120 13.08 11.90 -2.11
N HIS A 121 14.00 10.95 -2.19
CA HIS A 121 14.66 10.40 -1.02
C HIS A 121 15.80 11.33 -0.61
N VAL A 122 15.68 11.93 0.58
CA VAL A 122 16.78 12.63 1.23
C VAL A 122 17.38 11.63 2.21
N PRO A 123 18.66 11.22 2.06
CA PRO A 123 19.32 10.33 3.01
C PRO A 123 19.28 10.96 4.41
N GLU A 124 18.97 10.15 5.43
CA GLU A 124 19.08 10.53 6.85
C GLU A 124 20.55 10.67 7.28
#